data_AF-A0A2E7NT32-F1
#
_entry.id   AF-A0A2E7NT32-F1
#
_cell.length_a   1.000
_cell.length_b   1.000
_cell.length_c   1.000
_cell.angle_alpha   90.00
_cell.angle_beta   90.00
_cell.angle_gamma   90.00
#
_symmetry.space_group_name_H-M   'P 1'
#
loop_
_entity.id
_entity.type
_entity.pdbx_description
1 polymer ?
#
loop_
_entity_poly.entity_id
_entity_poly.type
_entity_poly.pdbx_seq_one_letter_code
_entity_poly.pdbx_strand_id
1 'polypeptide(L)'
;MLTICSDPLPRTDLTYAAFRASFHETLERLVLSRQFDNDPWQTFGFLTQVPFLKSVPPQVQLDLLSETWYRHVCSETHVATLVDEAVIFAACETAARMARVNSDEFTDLLEQGPQTLIRGVHDGLAEAMKQLHMALDCEGDFLVISQFEDLPPVEARQLKSELCLEEERLDELFDVLGRWRVTPGFADRLRGLLSAQEIRHALQVVAN
;
A
#
# COMPACT_ATOMS: atom_id res chain seq x y z
N MET A 1 -6.07 -11.51 -10.49
CA MET A 1 -7.11 -10.49 -10.41
C MET A 1 -7.61 -10.46 -8.98
N LEU A 2 -7.38 -9.33 -8.31
CA LEU A 2 -7.75 -9.14 -6.91
C LEU A 2 -9.20 -8.65 -6.84
N THR A 3 -10.02 -9.29 -6.01
CA THR A 3 -11.44 -8.94 -5.78
C THR A 3 -11.64 -8.51 -4.33
N ILE A 4 -12.10 -7.28 -4.12
CA ILE A 4 -12.46 -6.72 -2.81
C ILE A 4 -13.94 -6.96 -2.63
N CYS A 5 -14.30 -7.76 -1.63
CA CYS A 5 -15.66 -8.25 -1.44
C CYS A 5 -16.21 -8.85 -2.76
N SER A 6 -17.10 -8.12 -3.45
CA SER A 6 -17.71 -8.52 -4.72
C SER A 6 -17.03 -7.93 -5.96
N ASP A 7 -16.18 -6.92 -5.79
CA ASP A 7 -15.73 -6.04 -6.86
C ASP A 7 -14.28 -6.31 -7.27
N PRO A 8 -14.00 -6.55 -8.56
CA PRO A 8 -12.62 -6.68 -9.04
C PRO A 8 -11.93 -5.31 -9.01
N LEU A 9 -10.74 -5.25 -8.41
CA LEU A 9 -9.89 -4.07 -8.50
C LEU A 9 -9.55 -3.83 -9.99
N PRO A 10 -9.91 -2.68 -10.56
CA PRO A 10 -9.83 -2.47 -12.01
C PRO A 10 -8.36 -2.33 -12.44
N ARG A 11 -8.02 -2.92 -13.58
CA ARG A 11 -6.69 -2.82 -14.21
C ARG A 11 -6.61 -1.55 -15.03
N THR A 12 -6.30 -0.45 -14.38
CA THR A 12 -6.26 0.88 -15.00
C THR A 12 -4.95 1.59 -14.72
N ASP A 13 -4.68 2.62 -15.52
CA ASP A 13 -3.61 3.59 -15.31
C ASP A 13 -3.62 4.16 -13.88
N LEU A 14 -4.81 4.35 -13.29
CA LEU A 14 -4.96 4.84 -11.91
C LEU A 14 -4.38 3.86 -10.90
N THR A 15 -4.72 2.58 -11.03
CA THR A 15 -4.24 1.52 -10.14
C THR A 15 -2.73 1.39 -10.26
N TYR A 16 -2.19 1.33 -11.48
CA TYR A 16 -0.75 1.29 -11.67
C TYR A 16 -0.05 2.54 -11.10
N ALA A 17 -0.58 3.74 -11.37
CA ALA A 17 -0.01 4.98 -10.86
C ALA A 17 -0.01 5.02 -9.34
N ALA A 18 -1.10 4.57 -8.68
CA ALA A 18 -1.19 4.51 -7.23
C ALA A 18 -0.10 3.62 -6.62
N PHE A 19 0.02 2.39 -7.09
CA PHE A 19 1.04 1.45 -6.60
C PHE A 19 2.46 1.95 -6.86
N ARG A 20 2.71 2.52 -8.04
CA ARG A 20 4.05 3.01 -8.42
C ARG A 20 4.47 4.22 -7.59
N ALA A 21 3.57 5.19 -7.40
CA ALA A 21 3.82 6.37 -6.57
C ALA A 21 4.22 5.96 -5.15
N SER A 22 3.41 5.11 -4.53
CA SER A 22 3.59 4.70 -3.14
C SER A 22 4.84 3.87 -2.93
N PHE A 23 5.20 3.03 -3.91
CA PHE A 23 6.46 2.31 -3.86
C PHE A 23 7.65 3.27 -3.87
N HIS A 24 7.69 4.20 -4.83
CA HIS A 24 8.82 5.13 -4.96
C HIS A 24 8.93 6.09 -3.78
N GLU A 25 7.82 6.68 -3.32
CA GLU A 25 7.84 7.54 -2.13
C GLU A 25 8.40 6.80 -0.91
N THR A 26 7.97 5.56 -0.69
CA THR A 26 8.41 4.78 0.47
C THR A 26 9.88 4.37 0.35
N LEU A 27 10.31 3.96 -0.85
CA LEU A 27 11.69 3.60 -1.12
C LEU A 27 12.64 4.79 -0.95
N GLU A 28 12.27 5.96 -1.48
CA GLU A 28 13.08 7.17 -1.39
C GLU A 28 13.26 7.61 0.07
N ARG A 29 12.17 7.64 0.85
CA ARG A 29 12.26 7.93 2.28
C ARG A 29 13.11 6.90 3.02
N LEU A 30 13.05 5.63 2.63
CA LEU A 30 13.90 4.59 3.21
C LEU A 30 15.39 4.83 2.89
N VAL A 31 15.71 5.20 1.65
CA VAL A 31 17.09 5.57 1.26
C VAL A 31 17.56 6.77 2.05
N LEU A 32 16.76 7.84 2.12
CA LEU A 32 17.09 9.04 2.89
C LEU A 32 17.29 8.72 4.37
N SER A 33 16.42 7.91 4.96
CA SER A 33 16.47 7.59 6.40
C SER A 33 17.78 6.92 6.84
N ARG A 34 18.48 6.26 5.92
CA ARG A 34 19.75 5.58 6.19
C ARG A 34 20.96 6.46 6.00
N GLN A 35 20.80 7.59 5.31
CA GLN A 35 21.86 8.57 5.11
C GLN A 35 22.01 9.51 6.31
N PHE A 36 20.96 9.64 7.12
CA PHE A 36 20.96 10.41 8.35
C PHE A 36 20.99 9.46 9.55
N ASP A 37 21.65 9.86 10.66
CA ASP A 37 21.51 9.20 11.97
C ASP A 37 20.09 9.46 12.48
N ASN A 38 19.12 8.77 11.89
CA ASN A 38 17.71 8.97 12.18
C ASN A 38 17.30 8.23 13.43
N ASP A 39 16.28 8.80 14.08
CA ASP A 39 15.56 8.18 15.18
C ASP A 39 15.11 6.76 14.78
N PRO A 40 15.56 5.69 15.47
CA PRO A 40 15.14 4.33 15.18
C PRO A 40 13.62 4.13 15.34
N TRP A 41 12.92 5.08 15.97
CA TRP A 41 11.46 5.09 16.13
C TRP A 41 10.73 5.87 15.04
N GLN A 42 11.44 6.43 14.05
CA GLN A 42 10.81 7.19 12.98
C GLN A 42 9.92 6.28 12.12
N THR A 43 8.63 6.59 12.08
CA THR A 43 7.65 5.93 11.21
C THR A 43 7.45 6.74 9.93
N PHE A 44 7.54 6.08 8.78
CA PHE A 44 7.31 6.70 7.48
C PHE A 44 6.91 5.64 6.44
N GLY A 45 6.55 6.10 5.24
CA GLY A 45 6.09 5.25 4.14
C GLY A 45 4.58 5.36 3.96
N PHE A 46 4.08 4.77 2.89
CA PHE A 46 2.70 4.97 2.47
C PHE A 46 1.67 4.38 3.47
N LEU A 47 1.97 3.27 4.17
CA LEU A 47 1.04 2.67 5.14
C LEU A 47 0.79 3.54 6.39
N THR A 48 1.52 4.64 6.55
CA THR A 48 1.20 5.66 7.57
C THR A 48 -0.17 6.33 7.37
N GLN A 49 -0.78 6.19 6.18
CA GLN A 49 -2.17 6.59 5.95
C GLN A 49 -3.18 5.73 6.73
N VAL A 50 -2.78 4.54 7.18
CA VAL A 50 -3.61 3.61 7.96
C VAL A 50 -3.12 3.63 9.42
N PRO A 51 -3.88 4.21 10.37
CA PRO A 51 -3.40 4.42 11.73
C PRO A 51 -2.85 3.17 12.42
N PHE A 52 -3.53 2.03 12.24
CA PHE A 52 -3.12 0.74 12.82
C PHE A 52 -1.80 0.22 12.25
N LEU A 53 -1.51 0.52 10.98
CA LEU A 53 -0.32 0.03 10.26
C LEU A 53 0.84 1.02 10.23
N LYS A 54 0.73 2.17 10.92
CA LYS A 54 1.76 3.22 10.92
C LYS A 54 3.14 2.75 11.38
N SER A 55 3.19 1.71 12.22
CA SER A 55 4.41 1.15 12.80
C SER A 55 5.02 0.02 11.96
N VAL A 56 4.40 -0.36 10.83
CA VAL A 56 4.96 -1.37 9.92
C VAL A 56 6.29 -0.86 9.34
N PRO A 57 7.39 -1.61 9.42
CA PRO A 57 8.68 -1.17 8.89
C PRO A 57 8.60 -0.86 7.38
N PRO A 58 9.22 0.23 6.87
CA PRO A 58 9.12 0.66 5.47
C PRO A 58 9.43 -0.45 4.45
N GLN A 59 10.45 -1.28 4.70
CA GLN A 59 10.77 -2.41 3.82
C GLN A 59 9.65 -3.47 3.78
N VAL A 60 8.92 -3.65 4.88
CA VAL A 60 7.75 -4.54 4.93
C VAL A 60 6.57 -3.89 4.21
N GLN A 61 6.39 -2.58 4.32
CA GLN A 61 5.35 -1.87 3.54
C GLN A 61 5.56 -2.09 2.03
N LEU A 62 6.82 -1.97 1.55
CA LEU A 62 7.17 -2.27 0.15
C LEU A 62 6.85 -3.73 -0.22
N ASP A 63 7.11 -4.67 0.69
CA ASP A 63 6.83 -6.08 0.48
C ASP A 63 5.34 -6.36 0.33
N LEU A 64 4.51 -5.82 1.23
CA LEU A 64 3.05 -5.91 1.18
C LEU A 64 2.50 -5.30 -0.11
N LEU A 65 3.01 -4.13 -0.51
CA LEU A 65 2.66 -3.52 -1.80
C LEU A 65 2.98 -4.45 -2.97
N SER A 66 4.16 -5.10 -2.96
CA SER A 66 4.53 -6.06 -3.99
C SER A 66 3.59 -7.27 -4.05
N GLU A 67 3.14 -7.77 -2.89
CA GLU A 67 2.18 -8.88 -2.78
C GLU A 67 0.82 -8.52 -3.35
N THR A 68 0.27 -7.39 -2.91
CA THR A 68 -1.02 -6.88 -3.40
C THR A 68 -0.95 -6.59 -4.90
N TRP A 69 0.14 -5.97 -5.39
CA TRP A 69 0.34 -5.75 -6.82
C TRP A 69 0.37 -7.06 -7.61
N TYR A 70 1.13 -8.04 -7.14
CA TYR A 70 1.23 -9.34 -7.79
C TYR A 70 -0.15 -10.03 -7.88
N ARG A 71 -0.92 -10.06 -6.78
CA ARG A 71 -2.29 -10.60 -6.78
C ARG A 71 -3.23 -9.85 -7.73
N HIS A 72 -3.03 -8.53 -7.87
CA HIS A 72 -3.80 -7.72 -8.82
C HIS A 72 -3.51 -8.11 -10.28
N VAL A 73 -2.24 -8.25 -10.65
CA VAL A 73 -1.83 -8.49 -12.05
C VAL A 73 -1.81 -9.96 -12.48
N CYS A 74 -1.70 -10.90 -11.54
CA CYS A 74 -1.70 -12.33 -11.87
C CYS A 74 -3.01 -12.77 -12.54
N SER A 75 -2.99 -13.89 -13.25
CA SER A 75 -4.16 -14.47 -13.92
C SER A 75 -5.15 -15.12 -12.96
N GLU A 76 -4.68 -15.56 -11.79
CA GLU A 76 -5.50 -16.22 -10.77
C GLU A 76 -6.39 -15.23 -10.04
N THR A 77 -7.59 -15.64 -9.66
CA THR A 77 -8.48 -14.80 -8.85
C THR A 77 -8.09 -14.93 -7.38
N HIS A 78 -7.88 -13.80 -6.71
CA HIS A 78 -7.62 -13.74 -5.28
C HIS A 78 -8.68 -12.89 -4.60
N VAL A 79 -9.21 -13.39 -3.49
CA VAL A 79 -10.02 -12.58 -2.57
C VAL A 79 -9.07 -11.68 -1.80
N ALA A 80 -9.36 -10.38 -1.76
CA ALA A 80 -8.57 -9.40 -1.03
C ALA A 80 -8.72 -9.64 0.47
N THR A 81 -7.61 -9.49 1.17
CA THR A 81 -7.60 -9.45 2.63
C THR A 81 -7.69 -8.00 3.12
N LEU A 82 -7.92 -7.81 4.43
CA LEU A 82 -7.91 -6.45 4.99
C LEU A 82 -6.55 -5.74 4.82
N VAL A 83 -5.45 -6.51 4.72
CA VAL A 83 -4.13 -5.96 4.39
C VAL A 83 -4.10 -5.46 2.95
N ASP A 84 -4.66 -6.21 1.99
CA ASP A 84 -4.77 -5.77 0.60
C ASP A 84 -5.59 -4.49 0.47
N GLU A 85 -6.73 -4.43 1.15
CA GLU A 85 -7.60 -3.24 1.19
C GLU A 85 -6.86 -2.03 1.78
N ALA A 86 -6.16 -2.21 2.90
CA ALA A 86 -5.36 -1.17 3.53
C ALA A 86 -4.23 -0.68 2.61
N VAL A 87 -3.56 -1.58 1.89
CA VAL A 87 -2.52 -1.24 0.91
C VAL A 87 -3.11 -0.43 -0.25
N ILE A 88 -4.25 -0.84 -0.81
CA ILE A 88 -4.90 -0.13 -1.92
C ILE A 88 -5.35 1.26 -1.48
N PHE A 89 -6.00 1.37 -0.33
CA PHE A 89 -6.42 2.64 0.26
C PHE A 89 -5.22 3.57 0.44
N ALA A 90 -4.19 3.12 1.15
CA ALA A 90 -3.00 3.92 1.41
C ALA A 90 -2.28 4.31 0.12
N ALA A 91 -2.27 3.43 -0.89
CA ALA A 91 -1.68 3.73 -2.17
C ALA A 91 -2.44 4.83 -2.93
N CYS A 92 -3.77 4.76 -2.93
CA CYS A 92 -4.61 5.77 -3.55
C CYS A 92 -4.48 7.13 -2.84
N GLU A 93 -4.47 7.16 -1.51
CA GLU A 93 -4.29 8.40 -0.74
C GLU A 93 -2.91 9.02 -0.96
N THR A 94 -1.85 8.21 -0.97
CA THR A 94 -0.50 8.70 -1.28
C THR A 94 -0.43 9.30 -2.69
N ALA A 95 -0.92 8.58 -3.70
CA ALA A 95 -0.84 9.07 -5.07
C ALA A 95 -1.75 10.28 -5.31
N ALA A 96 -2.93 10.33 -4.70
CA ALA A 96 -3.80 11.50 -4.73
C ALA A 96 -3.13 12.73 -4.09
N ARG A 97 -2.37 12.54 -3.01
CA ARG A 97 -1.57 13.60 -2.39
C ARG A 97 -0.43 14.05 -3.30
N MET A 98 0.33 13.11 -3.88
CA MET A 98 1.42 13.43 -4.82
C MET A 98 0.90 14.19 -6.04
N ALA A 99 -0.20 13.76 -6.64
CA ALA A 99 -0.83 14.44 -7.77
C ALA A 99 -1.30 15.87 -7.44
N ARG A 100 -1.65 16.16 -6.18
CA ARG A 100 -2.06 17.51 -5.73
C ARG A 100 -0.88 18.42 -5.40
N VAL A 101 0.16 17.88 -4.77
CA VAL A 101 1.24 18.67 -4.17
C VAL A 101 2.46 18.73 -5.08
N ASN A 102 2.79 17.62 -5.75
CA ASN A 102 4.00 17.43 -6.56
C ASN A 102 3.63 16.88 -7.95
N SER A 103 2.75 17.54 -8.70
CA SER A 103 2.22 17.02 -9.97
C SER A 103 3.30 16.74 -11.03
N ASP A 104 4.33 17.58 -11.09
CA ASP A 104 5.37 17.50 -12.12
C ASP A 104 6.29 16.30 -11.84
N GLU A 105 6.77 16.18 -10.60
CA GLU A 105 7.53 15.02 -10.13
C GLU A 105 6.73 13.72 -10.28
N PHE A 106 5.42 13.77 -9.99
CA PHE A 106 4.56 12.62 -10.17
C PHE A 106 4.41 12.22 -11.64
N THR A 107 4.37 13.19 -12.55
CA THR A 107 4.35 12.94 -14.00
C THR A 107 5.66 12.31 -14.45
N ASP A 108 6.79 12.89 -14.09
CA ASP A 108 8.12 12.38 -14.42
C ASP A 108 8.31 10.93 -13.93
N LEU A 109 7.84 10.64 -12.71
CA LEU A 109 7.89 9.30 -12.12
C LEU A 109 7.15 8.25 -12.95
N LEU A 110 5.97 8.62 -13.47
CA LEU A 110 5.12 7.73 -14.25
C LEU A 110 5.66 7.53 -15.66
N GLU A 111 6.19 8.59 -16.28
CA GLU A 111 6.81 8.53 -17.61
C GLU A 111 8.07 7.66 -17.65
N GLN A 112 8.82 7.59 -16.54
CA GLN A 112 10.00 6.74 -16.40
C GLN A 112 9.65 5.26 -16.16
N GLY A 113 8.37 4.93 -15.97
CA GLY A 113 7.92 3.59 -15.63
C GLY A 113 7.86 2.62 -16.81
N PRO A 114 7.76 1.31 -16.53
CA PRO A 114 7.66 0.28 -17.56
C PRO A 114 6.32 0.28 -18.32
N GLN A 115 5.27 0.91 -17.77
CA GLN A 115 3.97 1.02 -18.43
C GLN A 115 3.76 2.43 -18.98
N THR A 116 3.31 2.51 -20.23
CA THR A 116 2.88 3.76 -20.85
C THR A 116 1.44 4.06 -20.45
N LEU A 117 1.23 5.19 -19.76
CA LEU A 117 -0.11 5.65 -19.41
C LEU A 117 -0.83 6.20 -20.65
N ILE A 118 -2.12 5.89 -20.77
CA ILE A 118 -3.00 6.40 -21.83
C ILE A 118 -3.49 7.83 -21.48
N ARG A 119 -3.64 8.14 -20.19
CA ARG A 119 -4.06 9.47 -19.71
C ARG A 119 -2.95 10.15 -18.91
N GLY A 120 -2.77 11.46 -19.16
CA GLY A 120 -1.83 12.30 -18.42
C GLY A 120 -2.33 12.66 -17.01
N VAL A 121 -1.40 13.10 -16.16
CA VAL A 121 -1.63 13.37 -14.72
C VAL A 121 -2.49 14.61 -14.45
N HIS A 122 -2.58 15.54 -15.40
CA HIS A 122 -3.19 16.86 -15.19
C HIS A 122 -4.72 16.90 -15.23
N ASP A 123 -5.41 15.81 -15.61
CA ASP A 123 -6.87 15.78 -15.84
C ASP A 123 -7.66 15.21 -14.64
N GLY A 124 -7.56 15.83 -13.46
CA GLY A 124 -8.36 15.42 -12.30
C GLY A 124 -7.96 14.05 -11.71
N LEU A 125 -6.73 13.61 -11.97
CA LEU A 125 -6.19 12.31 -11.51
C LEU A 125 -6.33 12.13 -10.00
N ALA A 126 -6.06 13.18 -9.23
CA ALA A 126 -6.16 13.13 -7.76
C ALA A 126 -7.60 12.92 -7.26
N GLU A 127 -8.61 13.33 -8.03
CA GLU A 127 -10.01 13.05 -7.71
C GLU A 127 -10.36 11.65 -8.18
N ALA A 128 -9.92 11.25 -9.38
CA ALA A 128 -10.10 9.90 -9.89
C ALA A 128 -9.49 8.82 -8.97
N MET A 129 -8.36 9.10 -8.31
CA MET A 129 -7.74 8.21 -7.32
C MET A 129 -8.55 8.06 -6.04
N LYS A 130 -9.18 9.14 -5.55
CA LYS A 130 -10.12 9.06 -4.43
C LYS A 130 -11.36 8.24 -4.82
N GLN A 131 -11.90 8.51 -6.01
CA GLN A 131 -13.03 7.75 -6.53
C GLN A 131 -12.69 6.28 -6.73
N LEU A 132 -11.43 5.92 -7.08
CA LEU A 132 -11.02 4.53 -7.27
C LEU A 132 -11.23 3.69 -6.01
N HIS A 133 -10.78 4.15 -4.84
CA HIS A 133 -10.95 3.37 -3.61
C HIS A 133 -12.38 3.50 -3.03
N MET A 134 -13.04 4.65 -3.23
CA MET A 134 -14.45 4.83 -2.78
C MET A 134 -15.45 4.02 -3.60
N ALA A 135 -15.11 3.68 -4.84
CA ALA A 135 -15.96 2.87 -5.72
C ALA A 135 -15.84 1.36 -5.46
N LEU A 136 -14.87 0.94 -4.65
CA LEU A 136 -14.73 -0.45 -4.22
C LEU A 136 -15.60 -0.66 -2.98
N ASP A 137 -16.28 -1.80 -2.90
CA ASP A 137 -17.04 -2.25 -1.72
C ASP A 137 -16.09 -2.64 -0.56
N CYS A 138 -15.26 -1.68 -0.15
CA CYS A 138 -14.26 -1.80 0.89
C CYS A 138 -14.91 -1.57 2.25
N GLU A 139 -14.66 -2.46 3.20
CA GLU A 139 -15.32 -2.41 4.51
C GLU A 139 -14.78 -1.28 5.39
N GLY A 140 -13.52 -0.88 5.17
CA GLY A 140 -12.87 0.19 5.93
C GLY A 140 -12.52 -0.19 7.37
N ASP A 141 -12.69 -1.47 7.75
CA ASP A 141 -12.39 -2.00 9.09
C ASP A 141 -10.97 -1.66 9.54
N PHE A 142 -10.00 -1.74 8.63
CA PHE A 142 -8.59 -1.39 8.90
C PHE A 142 -8.37 0.06 9.38
N LEU A 143 -9.32 0.98 9.16
CA LEU A 143 -9.26 2.36 9.63
C LEU A 143 -9.73 2.53 11.07
N VAL A 144 -10.53 1.60 11.60
CA VAL A 144 -11.12 1.72 12.94
C VAL A 144 -10.42 0.86 13.99
N ILE A 145 -9.60 -0.12 13.59
CA ILE A 145 -8.96 -1.08 14.51
C ILE A 145 -8.07 -0.39 15.56
N SER A 146 -7.41 0.71 15.22
CA SER A 146 -6.56 1.43 16.18
C SER A 146 -7.32 1.95 17.41
N GLN A 147 -8.65 2.08 17.32
CA GLN A 147 -9.49 2.51 18.44
C GLN A 147 -9.55 1.47 19.57
N PHE A 148 -9.17 0.21 19.31
CA PHE A 148 -9.17 -0.85 20.32
C PHE A 148 -7.80 -1.07 20.98
N GLU A 149 -6.73 -0.42 20.52
CA GLU A 149 -5.36 -0.66 21.01
C GLU A 149 -5.19 -0.35 22.51
N ASP A 150 -5.94 0.63 23.01
CA ASP A 150 -5.89 1.07 24.40
C ASP A 150 -6.93 0.37 25.31
N LEU A 151 -7.71 -0.58 24.76
CA LEU A 151 -8.78 -1.24 25.50
C LEU A 151 -8.35 -2.59 26.12
N PRO A 152 -8.84 -2.93 27.32
CA PRO A 152 -8.68 -4.28 27.86
C PRO A 152 -9.23 -5.35 26.89
N PRO A 153 -8.62 -6.55 26.79
CA PRO A 153 -9.01 -7.55 25.80
C PRO A 153 -10.49 -7.95 25.81
N VAL A 154 -11.13 -7.96 26.99
CA VAL A 154 -12.55 -8.30 27.11
C VAL A 154 -13.44 -7.20 26.52
N GLU A 155 -13.13 -5.94 26.82
CA GLU A 155 -13.86 -4.77 26.31
C GLU A 155 -13.64 -4.61 24.80
N ALA A 156 -12.41 -4.80 24.33
CA ALA A 156 -12.08 -4.79 22.91
C ALA A 156 -12.88 -5.84 22.12
N ARG A 157 -12.97 -7.09 22.62
CA ARG A 157 -13.76 -8.14 21.97
C ARG A 157 -15.24 -7.81 21.90
N GLN A 158 -15.79 -7.23 22.96
CA GLN A 158 -17.19 -6.83 22.99
C GLN A 158 -17.48 -5.75 21.92
N LEU A 159 -16.67 -4.69 21.88
CA LEU A 159 -16.83 -3.60 20.92
C LEU A 159 -16.60 -4.06 19.46
N LYS A 160 -15.62 -4.94 19.22
CA LYS A 160 -15.41 -5.56 17.90
C LYS A 160 -16.66 -6.34 17.45
N SER A 161 -17.27 -7.11 18.35
CA SER A 161 -18.52 -7.81 18.05
C SER A 161 -19.69 -6.87 17.78
N GLU A 162 -19.80 -5.74 18.50
CA GLU A 162 -20.84 -4.72 18.27
C GLU A 162 -20.70 -4.04 16.90
N LEU A 163 -19.46 -3.89 16.43
CA LEU A 163 -19.12 -3.31 15.13
C LEU A 163 -19.06 -4.34 13.98
N CYS A 164 -19.44 -5.60 14.26
CA CYS A 164 -19.42 -6.69 13.28
C CYS A 164 -18.03 -6.96 12.67
N LEU A 165 -16.95 -6.69 13.41
CA LEU A 165 -15.59 -6.96 12.97
C LEU A 165 -15.26 -8.45 13.15
N GLU A 166 -15.01 -9.15 12.05
CA GLU A 166 -14.66 -10.58 12.05
C GLU A 166 -13.21 -10.79 12.52
N GLU A 167 -13.01 -11.36 13.72
CA GLU A 167 -11.67 -11.52 14.31
C GLU A 167 -10.68 -12.25 13.38
N GLU A 168 -11.12 -13.31 12.70
CA GLU A 168 -10.29 -14.09 11.78
C GLU A 168 -9.71 -13.25 10.62
N ARG A 169 -10.41 -12.20 10.20
CA ARG A 169 -9.94 -11.29 9.15
C ARG A 169 -8.94 -10.26 9.68
N LEU A 170 -9.01 -9.95 10.97
CA LEU A 170 -8.10 -8.99 11.62
C LEU A 170 -6.72 -9.59 11.89
N ASP A 171 -6.63 -10.91 12.07
CA ASP A 171 -5.37 -11.59 12.44
C ASP A 171 -4.21 -11.23 11.51
N GLU A 172 -4.45 -11.14 10.19
CA GLU A 172 -3.40 -10.78 9.24
C GLU A 172 -2.85 -9.36 9.45
N LEU A 173 -3.70 -8.42 9.88
CA LEU A 173 -3.27 -7.05 10.21
C LEU A 173 -2.35 -7.04 11.45
N PHE A 174 -2.56 -7.93 12.41
CA PHE A 174 -1.65 -8.07 13.55
C PHE A 174 -0.35 -8.76 13.13
N ASP A 175 -0.42 -9.78 12.28
CA ASP A 175 0.75 -10.51 11.79
C ASP A 175 1.73 -9.60 11.06
N VAL A 176 1.26 -8.62 10.28
CA VAL A 176 2.14 -7.70 9.55
C VAL A 176 2.96 -6.80 10.48
N LEU A 177 2.46 -6.47 11.68
CA LEU A 177 3.21 -5.69 12.68
C LEU A 177 4.42 -6.46 13.22
N GLY A 178 4.38 -7.79 13.19
CA GLY A 178 5.49 -8.66 13.61
C GLY A 178 6.53 -8.92 12.52
N ARG A 179 6.30 -8.47 11.27
CA ARG A 179 7.23 -8.68 10.15
C ARG A 179 8.36 -7.66 10.19
N TRP A 180 9.58 -8.13 9.87
CA TRP A 180 10.80 -7.30 9.88
C TRP A 180 11.54 -7.27 8.54
N ARG A 181 11.28 -8.26 7.68
CA ARG A 181 12.04 -8.50 6.45
C ARG A 181 11.09 -8.72 5.28
N VAL A 182 11.57 -8.37 4.09
CA VAL A 182 10.90 -8.72 2.84
C VAL A 182 10.85 -10.24 2.67
N THR A 183 9.74 -10.75 2.17
CA THR A 183 9.54 -12.18 1.93
C THR A 183 10.21 -12.63 0.62
N PRO A 184 10.52 -13.94 0.47
CA PRO A 184 11.05 -14.46 -0.78
C PRO A 184 10.13 -14.16 -1.97
N GLY A 185 10.73 -13.85 -3.13
CA GLY A 185 9.98 -13.51 -4.34
C GLY A 185 9.64 -12.03 -4.51
N PHE A 186 10.04 -11.16 -3.56
CA PHE A 186 9.86 -9.70 -3.64
C PHE A 186 10.17 -9.11 -5.02
N ALA A 187 11.34 -9.43 -5.59
CA ALA A 187 11.75 -8.92 -6.90
C ALA A 187 10.85 -9.39 -8.06
N ASP A 188 10.39 -10.63 -8.02
CA ASP A 188 9.53 -11.18 -9.07
C ASP A 188 8.13 -10.59 -9.01
N ARG A 189 7.63 -10.31 -7.81
CA ARG A 189 6.35 -9.65 -7.59
C ARG A 189 6.32 -8.23 -8.14
N LEU A 190 7.45 -7.51 -8.20
CA LEU A 190 7.54 -6.14 -8.71
C LEU A 190 7.53 -6.03 -10.25
N ARG A 191 7.50 -7.14 -10.98
CA ARG A 191 7.45 -7.11 -12.45
C ARG A 191 6.18 -6.40 -12.93
N GLY A 192 6.37 -5.56 -13.94
CA GLY A 192 5.30 -4.72 -14.49
C GLY A 192 4.99 -3.47 -13.65
N LEU A 193 5.38 -3.41 -12.38
CA LEU A 193 5.32 -2.17 -11.59
C LEU A 193 6.57 -1.33 -11.80
N LEU A 194 7.73 -1.99 -11.77
CA LEU A 194 9.05 -1.38 -11.85
C LEU A 194 9.85 -1.94 -13.03
N SER A 195 10.76 -1.12 -13.55
CA SER A 195 11.79 -1.53 -14.49
C SER A 195 12.81 -2.46 -13.83
N ALA A 196 13.54 -3.23 -14.63
CA ALA A 196 14.58 -4.12 -14.11
C ALA A 196 15.69 -3.38 -13.34
N GLN A 197 15.96 -2.12 -13.67
CA GLN A 197 16.93 -1.29 -12.95
C GLN A 197 16.41 -0.87 -11.59
N GLU A 198 15.15 -0.42 -11.52
CA GLU A 198 14.48 -0.06 -10.28
C GLU A 198 14.38 -1.25 -9.32
N ILE A 199 14.06 -2.45 -9.82
CA ILE A 199 14.00 -3.68 -9.00
C ILE A 199 15.38 -4.00 -8.39
N ARG A 200 16.46 -3.88 -9.17
CA ARG A 200 17.83 -4.10 -8.65
C ARG A 200 18.18 -3.10 -7.56
N HIS A 201 17.82 -1.83 -7.75
CA HIS A 201 18.05 -0.80 -6.75
C HIS A 201 17.23 -1.08 -5.47
N ALA A 202 15.95 -1.38 -5.61
CA ALA A 202 15.08 -1.71 -4.48
C ALA A 202 15.62 -2.89 -3.66
N LEU A 203 16.13 -3.94 -4.31
CA LEU A 203 16.78 -5.08 -3.64
C LEU A 203 17.99 -4.66 -2.80
N GLN A 204 18.84 -3.77 -3.32
CA GLN A 204 20.00 -3.26 -2.56
C GLN A 204 19.57 -2.44 -1.36
N VAL A 205 18.46 -1.71 -1.48
CA VAL A 205 17.90 -0.97 -0.36
C VAL A 205 17.33 -1.98 0.66
N VAL A 206 16.35 -2.80 0.32
CA VAL A 206 15.67 -3.64 1.34
C VAL A 206 16.54 -4.76 1.95
N ALA A 207 17.67 -5.12 1.33
CA ALA A 207 18.59 -6.14 1.85
C ALA A 207 19.57 -5.62 2.93
N ASN A 208 19.81 -4.30 2.97
CA ASN A 208 20.58 -3.64 4.02
C ASN A 208 19.68 -3.33 5.22
#